data_AF-A0A939CHW4-F1
#
_entry.id   AF-A0A939CHW4-F1
#
_cell.length_a   1.000
_cell.length_b   1.000
_cell.length_c   1.000
_cell.angle_alpha   90.00
_cell.angle_beta   90.00
_cell.angle_gamma   90.00
#
_symmetry.space_group_name_H-M   'P 1'
#
loop_
_entity.id
_entity.type
_entity.pdbx_description
1 polymer ?
#
loop_
_entity_poly.entity_id
_entity_poly.type
_entity_poly.pdbx_seq_one_letter_code
_entity_poly.pdbx_strand_id
1 'polypeptide(L)'
;MTHLLTLELNDQIFAAIQRQAEAIGVPPERLAATLLEQQFGQVFKLLLSEAEKETARARFERHFGALNLEHTTDLNNESIDADLVREYASNHEEG
;
A
#
# COMPACT_ATOMS: atom_id res chain seq x y z
N MET A 1 6.32 -16.95 -14.63
CA MET A 1 6.20 -18.40 -14.87
C MET A 1 4.82 -18.83 -14.37
N THR A 2 4.16 -19.77 -15.04
CA THR A 2 2.79 -20.19 -14.69
C THR A 2 2.81 -21.66 -14.29
N HIS A 3 2.12 -22.00 -13.20
CA HIS A 3 1.99 -23.37 -12.69
C HIS A 3 0.53 -23.78 -12.63
N LEU A 4 0.25 -25.06 -12.88
CA LEU A 4 -1.10 -25.62 -12.76
C LEU A 4 -1.30 -26.14 -11.33
N LEU A 5 -2.42 -25.78 -10.71
CA LEU A 5 -2.79 -26.22 -9.37
C LEU A 5 -4.24 -26.73 -9.40
N THR A 6 -4.45 -27.93 -8.85
CA THR A 6 -5.79 -28.48 -8.62
C THR A 6 -6.15 -28.29 -7.16
N LEU A 7 -7.33 -27.73 -6.89
CA LEU A 7 -7.80 -27.39 -5.55
C LEU A 7 -9.09 -28.14 -5.26
N GLU A 8 -9.16 -28.78 -4.10
CA GLU A 8 -10.43 -29.24 -3.53
C GLU A 8 -10.97 -28.14 -2.62
N LEU A 9 -12.12 -27.59 -2.98
CA LEU A 9 -12.81 -26.53 -2.24
C LEU A 9 -14.12 -27.08 -1.71
N ASN A 10 -14.58 -26.59 -0.57
CA ASN A 10 -15.94 -26.88 -0.13
C ASN A 10 -16.96 -26.17 -1.05
N ASP A 11 -18.17 -26.73 -1.10
CA ASP A 11 -19.23 -26.24 -2.00
C ASP A 11 -19.59 -24.77 -1.75
N GLN A 12 -19.58 -24.33 -0.49
CA GLN A 12 -19.95 -22.96 -0.13
C GLN A 12 -18.96 -21.93 -0.70
N ILE A 13 -17.67 -22.22 -0.61
CA ILE A 13 -16.60 -21.37 -1.11
C ILE A 13 -16.59 -21.40 -2.63
N PHE A 14 -16.75 -22.57 -3.25
CA PHE A 14 -16.86 -22.68 -4.70
C PHE A 14 -18.04 -21.85 -5.23
N ALA A 15 -19.22 -21.98 -4.62
CA ALA A 15 -20.41 -21.22 -5.01
C ALA A 15 -20.27 -19.70 -4.79
N ALA A 16 -19.46 -19.26 -3.81
CA ALA A 16 -19.17 -17.85 -3.60
C ALA A 16 -18.24 -17.30 -4.69
N ILE A 17 -17.16 -18.03 -5.01
CA ILE A 17 -16.23 -17.67 -6.09
C ILE A 17 -16.96 -17.65 -7.43
N GLN A 18 -17.78 -18.65 -7.72
CA GLN A 18 -18.56 -18.72 -8.96
C GLN A 18 -19.47 -17.50 -9.12
N ARG A 19 -20.25 -17.14 -8.09
CA ARG A 19 -21.13 -15.97 -8.13
C ARG A 19 -20.37 -14.67 -8.33
N GLN A 20 -19.23 -14.49 -7.67
CA GLN A 20 -18.39 -13.32 -7.89
C GLN A 20 -17.84 -13.29 -9.31
N ALA A 21 -17.33 -14.42 -9.81
CA ALA A 21 -16.73 -14.52 -11.14
C ALA A 21 -17.75 -14.20 -12.24
N GLU A 22 -18.99 -14.68 -12.11
CA GLU A 22 -20.11 -14.34 -12.99
C GLU A 22 -20.41 -12.83 -12.97
N ALA A 23 -20.41 -12.20 -11.79
CA ALA A 23 -20.70 -10.77 -11.65
C ALA A 23 -19.66 -9.87 -12.33
N ILE A 24 -18.40 -10.30 -12.40
CA ILE A 24 -17.31 -9.56 -13.07
C ILE A 24 -16.94 -10.14 -14.45
N GLY A 25 -17.68 -11.14 -14.94
CA GLY A 25 -17.51 -11.71 -16.28
C GLY A 25 -16.19 -12.45 -16.50
N VAL A 26 -15.61 -13.05 -15.45
CA VAL A 26 -14.37 -13.84 -15.56
C VAL A 26 -14.62 -15.31 -15.21
N PRO A 27 -13.77 -16.25 -15.67
CA PRO A 27 -13.85 -17.64 -15.24
C PRO A 27 -13.55 -17.79 -13.74
N PRO A 28 -14.24 -18.70 -13.02
CA PRO A 28 -14.06 -18.90 -11.59
C PRO A 28 -12.63 -19.34 -11.23
N GLU A 29 -11.95 -20.08 -12.10
CA GLU A 29 -10.56 -20.52 -11.89
C GLU A 29 -9.61 -19.32 -11.93
N ARG A 30 -9.86 -18.38 -12.84
CA ARG A 30 -9.06 -17.16 -12.97
C ARG A 30 -9.27 -16.25 -11.76
N LEU A 31 -10.51 -16.14 -11.27
CA LEU A 31 -10.78 -15.41 -10.03
C LEU A 31 -10.09 -16.08 -8.84
N ALA A 32 -10.20 -17.40 -8.69
CA ALA A 32 -9.55 -18.15 -7.62
C ALA A 32 -8.02 -17.97 -7.63
N ALA A 33 -7.39 -18.06 -8.80
CA ALA A 33 -5.95 -17.81 -8.94
C ALA A 33 -5.59 -16.38 -8.52
N THR A 34 -6.38 -15.38 -8.94
CA THR A 34 -6.15 -13.97 -8.57
C THR A 34 -6.29 -13.75 -7.06
N LEU A 35 -7.30 -14.36 -6.42
CA LEU A 35 -7.48 -14.28 -4.97
C LEU A 35 -6.29 -14.89 -4.22
N LEU A 36 -5.77 -16.03 -4.69
CA LEU A 36 -4.58 -16.65 -4.12
C LEU A 36 -3.35 -15.76 -4.29
N GLU A 37 -3.12 -15.22 -5.49
CA GLU A 37 -1.99 -14.32 -5.75
C GLU A 37 -2.06 -13.05 -4.87
N GLN A 38 -3.24 -12.48 -4.67
CA GLN A 38 -3.44 -11.33 -3.79
C GLN A 38 -3.15 -11.67 -2.32
N GLN A 39 -3.70 -12.79 -1.84
CA GLN A 39 -3.50 -13.24 -0.46
C GLN A 39 -2.02 -13.49 -0.17
N PHE A 40 -1.34 -14.25 -1.03
CA PHE A 40 0.07 -14.54 -0.85
C PHE A 40 0.95 -13.32 -1.13
N GLY A 41 0.60 -12.46 -2.10
CA GLY A 41 1.32 -11.21 -2.34
C GLY A 41 1.33 -10.29 -1.12
N GLN A 42 0.24 -10.23 -0.35
CA GLN A 42 0.20 -9.50 0.93
C GLN A 42 1.07 -10.17 2.00
N VAL A 43 1.03 -11.50 2.11
CA VAL A 43 1.89 -12.24 3.05
C VAL A 43 3.37 -12.02 2.72
N PHE A 44 3.76 -12.04 1.45
CA PHE A 44 5.13 -11.76 1.02
C PHE A 44 5.54 -10.30 1.27
N LYS A 45 4.61 -9.34 1.15
CA LYS A 45 4.88 -7.94 1.56
C LYS A 45 5.04 -7.78 3.07
N LEU A 46 4.45 -8.65 3.89
CA LEU A 46 4.64 -8.65 5.34
C LEU A 46 5.94 -9.38 5.73
N LEU A 47 6.41 -10.30 4.90
CA LEU A 47 7.72 -10.92 4.95
C LEU A 47 8.79 -10.00 4.34
N LEU A 48 8.77 -8.71 4.66
CA LEU A 48 9.92 -7.82 4.41
C LEU A 48 11.15 -8.50 5.01
N SER A 49 12.19 -8.60 4.19
CA SER A 49 13.51 -9.05 4.62
C SER A 49 13.93 -8.24 5.85
N GLU A 50 14.67 -8.86 6.78
CA GLU A 50 15.23 -8.15 7.94
C GLU A 50 16.03 -6.90 7.49
N ALA A 51 16.67 -6.96 6.31
CA ALA A 51 17.37 -5.83 5.71
C ALA A 51 16.43 -4.69 5.25
N GLU A 52 15.24 -5.02 4.74
CA GLU A 52 14.25 -4.02 4.32
C GLU A 52 13.58 -3.36 5.52
N LYS A 53 13.33 -4.14 6.59
CA LYS A 53 12.85 -3.63 7.87
C LYS A 53 13.86 -2.69 8.51
N GLU A 54 15.13 -3.09 8.56
CA GLU A 54 16.21 -2.26 9.11
C GLU A 54 16.40 -0.98 8.29
N THR A 55 16.29 -1.06 6.95
CA THR A 55 16.35 0.13 6.09
C THR A 55 15.16 1.07 6.32
N ALA A 56 13.95 0.54 6.43
CA ALA A 56 12.76 1.33 6.74
C ALA A 56 12.86 1.98 8.13
N ARG A 57 13.38 1.23 9.11
CA ARG A 57 13.65 1.70 10.47
C ARG A 57 14.69 2.80 10.49
N ALA A 58 15.84 2.62 9.85
CA ALA A 58 16.89 3.64 9.76
C ALA A 58 16.39 4.91 9.04
N ARG A 59 15.55 4.78 8.00
CA ARG A 59 14.90 5.94 7.35
C ARG A 59 13.96 6.67 8.30
N PHE A 60 13.15 5.95 9.06
CA PHE A 60 12.26 6.53 10.06
C PHE A 60 13.04 7.20 11.19
N GLU A 61 14.06 6.52 11.73
CA GLU A 61 14.89 7.02 12.82
C GLU A 61 15.77 8.21 12.42
N ARG A 62 16.14 8.34 11.14
CA ARG A 62 16.81 9.54 10.60
C ARG A 62 15.97 10.81 10.80
N HIS A 63 14.65 10.68 10.89
CA HIS A 63 13.75 11.80 11.16
C HIS A 63 13.46 12.00 12.65
N PHE A 64 13.96 11.13 13.54
CA PHE A 64 13.92 11.40 14.97
C PHE A 64 14.90 12.51 15.32
N GLY A 65 14.32 13.65 15.70
CA GLY A 65 14.97 14.78 16.33
C GLY A 65 13.93 15.51 17.17
N ALA A 66 14.36 16.33 18.11
CA ALA A 66 13.45 17.21 18.84
C ALA A 66 12.99 18.34 17.91
N LEU A 67 11.85 18.14 17.25
CA LEU A 67 11.12 19.23 16.60
C LEU A 67 10.43 20.03 17.70
N ASN A 68 11.10 21.08 18.18
CA ASN A 68 10.50 22.02 19.10
C ASN A 68 9.63 22.99 18.30
N LEU A 69 8.44 22.53 17.95
CA LEU A 69 7.45 23.34 17.25
C LEU A 69 6.73 24.15 18.32
N GLU A 70 6.95 25.46 18.34
CA GLU A 70 6.29 26.41 19.25
C GLU A 70 4.77 26.53 18.99
N HIS A 71 4.25 25.75 18.03
CA HIS A 71 2.86 25.70 17.61
C HIS A 71 2.46 24.26 17.24
N THR A 72 1.17 23.96 17.34
CA THR A 72 0.59 22.69 16.90
C THR A 72 0.64 22.58 15.38
N THR A 73 1.23 21.49 14.85
CA THR A 73 1.15 21.18 13.43
C THR A 73 -0.25 20.66 13.10
N ASP A 74 -0.99 21.40 12.27
CA ASP A 74 -2.29 20.97 11.77
C ASP A 74 -2.12 20.05 10.55
N LEU A 75 -3.06 19.12 10.34
CA LEU A 75 -3.13 18.23 9.17
C LEU A 75 -4.03 18.80 8.07
N ASN A 76 -4.42 20.07 8.19
CA ASN A 76 -5.23 20.75 7.19
C ASN A 76 -4.41 20.98 5.91
N ASN A 77 -4.75 20.24 4.85
CA ASN A 77 -4.08 20.33 3.56
C ASN A 77 -4.09 21.76 2.99
N GLU A 78 -5.13 22.54 3.23
CA GLU A 78 -5.23 23.91 2.70
C GLU A 78 -4.20 24.87 3.32
N SER A 79 -3.90 24.72 4.62
CA SER A 79 -2.83 25.51 5.26
C SER A 79 -1.44 25.04 4.85
N ILE A 80 -1.25 23.73 4.66
CA ILE A 80 0.01 23.15 4.15
C ILE A 80 0.29 23.67 2.74
N ASP A 81 -0.73 23.68 1.87
CA ASP A 81 -0.61 24.19 0.51
C ASP A 81 -0.25 25.69 0.51
N ALA A 82 -0.85 26.48 1.41
CA ALA A 82 -0.55 27.90 1.56
C ALA A 82 0.89 28.15 2.03
N ASP A 83 1.38 27.37 3.00
CA ASP A 83 2.76 27.43 3.48
C ASP A 83 3.76 27.01 2.38
N LEU A 84 3.44 25.95 1.62
CA LEU A 84 4.24 25.54 0.46
C LEU A 84 4.33 26.66 -0.59
N VAL A 85 3.20 27.24 -0.98
CA VAL A 85 3.16 28.33 -1.97
C VAL A 85 4.04 29.49 -1.52
N ARG A 86 4.00 29.84 -0.23
CA ARG A 86 4.83 30.91 0.33
C ARG A 86 6.32 30.56 0.29
N GLU A 87 6.72 29.34 0.69
CA GLU A 87 8.12 28.90 0.68
C GLU A 87 8.71 28.87 -0.75
N TYR A 88 7.95 28.33 -1.70
CA TYR A 88 8.37 28.28 -3.11
C TYR A 88 8.38 29.66 -3.78
N ALA A 89 7.46 30.57 -3.40
CA ALA A 89 7.45 31.94 -3.88
C ALA A 89 8.66 32.74 -3.35
N SER A 90 9.08 32.51 -2.11
CA SER A 90 10.26 33.19 -1.52
C SER A 90 11.60 32.75 -2.11
N ASN A 91 11.70 31.54 -2.69
CA ASN A 91 12.92 31.05 -3.34
C ASN A 91 12.99 31.40 -4.84
N HIS A 92 12.16 32.32 -5.34
CA HIS A 92 12.11 32.73 -6.75
C HIS A 92 12.53 34.19 -7.01
N GLU A 93 13.30 34.80 -6.09
CA GLU A 93 13.98 36.08 -6.31
C GLU A 93 15.51 35.96 -6.14
N GLU A 94 16.18 35.10 -6.90
CA GLU A 94 17.59 35.31 -7.26
C GLU A 94 17.83 34.83 -8.70
N GLY A 95 17.68 35.77 -9.63
CA GLY A 95 18.30 35.75 -10.96
C GLY A 95 19.42 36.78 -11.00
#